data_AF-A0A8J3E8W2-F1
#
_entry.id   AF-A0A8J3E8W2-F1
#
_cell.length_a   1.000
_cell.length_b   1.000
_cell.length_c   1.000
_cell.angle_alpha   90.00
_cell.angle_beta   90.00
_cell.angle_gamma   90.00
#
_symmetry.space_group_name_H-M   'P 1'
#
loop_
_entity.id
_entity.type
_entity.pdbx_description
1 polymer ?
#
loop_
_entity_poly.entity_id
_entity_poly.type
_entity_poly.pdbx_seq_one_letter_code
_entity_poly.pdbx_strand_id
1 'polypeptide(L)'
;MPIKDYLDKVKPYDNYYRGKLATHLPMAFIALNEMGANDCQMQKFFEYYKPKLEIKPARNMMISQDNWQAYCFKEKHFVDLEVFFASEIEKEGVDKVLNKYLPRLSQNLTSAAFHPLIRLAFAIQAESQSEIVAALAYLADACLVITPQLVTNTTSSEKKAFDAFAILEALRQNGQVIKVHKINGLIADRMRYIDGLSEFNSVFNTLANDHWTLTAIADLSLNLYLRTNNFTALHALTGTQALRVVLPYIYKEKQQIVLHQ
;
A
#
# COMPACT_ATOMS: atom_id res chain seq x y z
N MET A 1 -23.61 9.06 13.81
CA MET A 1 -23.33 7.62 13.91
C MET A 1 -21.81 7.43 13.99
N PRO A 2 -21.27 6.59 14.90
CA PRO A 2 -19.83 6.32 14.95
C PRO A 2 -19.26 5.85 13.61
N ILE A 3 -18.02 6.25 13.27
CA ILE A 3 -17.35 5.85 12.02
C ILE A 3 -17.30 4.32 11.86
N LYS A 4 -17.15 3.58 12.95
CA LYS A 4 -17.12 2.11 12.96
C LYS A 4 -18.38 1.49 12.37
N ASP A 5 -19.55 2.09 12.57
CA ASP A 5 -20.81 1.59 12.00
C ASP A 5 -20.86 1.78 10.47
N TYR A 6 -20.25 2.84 9.95
CA TYR A 6 -20.12 3.04 8.50
C TYR A 6 -19.10 2.08 7.88
N LEU A 7 -17.99 1.83 8.57
CA LEU A 7 -16.98 0.85 8.15
C LEU A 7 -17.56 -0.58 8.14
N ASP A 8 -18.45 -0.90 9.06
CA ASP A 8 -19.15 -2.19 9.09
C ASP A 8 -20.03 -2.43 7.85
N LYS A 9 -20.55 -1.35 7.22
CA LYS A 9 -21.26 -1.45 5.93
C LYS A 9 -20.34 -1.86 4.78
N VAL A 10 -19.01 -1.73 4.92
CA VAL A 10 -18.02 -2.09 3.89
C VAL A 10 -17.73 -3.60 3.89
N LYS A 11 -17.92 -4.28 5.03
CA LYS A 11 -17.57 -5.71 5.23
C LYS A 11 -18.06 -6.68 4.14
N PRO A 12 -19.26 -6.53 3.55
CA PRO A 12 -19.72 -7.47 2.51
C PRO A 12 -19.00 -7.32 1.16
N TYR A 13 -18.26 -6.23 0.94
CA TYR A 13 -17.76 -5.84 -0.38
C TYR A 13 -16.28 -6.16 -0.57
N ASP A 14 -15.92 -6.56 -1.80
CA ASP A 14 -14.56 -6.87 -2.20
C ASP A 14 -13.68 -5.60 -2.21
N ASN A 15 -12.35 -5.79 -2.13
CA ASN A 15 -11.36 -4.74 -2.33
C ASN A 15 -11.41 -4.20 -3.76
N TYR A 16 -11.88 -5.01 -4.71
CA TYR A 16 -11.94 -4.66 -6.11
C TYR A 16 -13.37 -4.56 -6.65
N TYR A 17 -13.53 -3.80 -7.73
CA TYR A 17 -14.70 -3.83 -8.58
C TYR A 17 -14.29 -3.59 -10.05
N ARG A 18 -15.15 -3.95 -11.01
CA ARG A 18 -15.00 -3.69 -12.45
C ARG A 18 -13.59 -4.00 -12.99
N GLY A 19 -13.08 -5.19 -12.70
CA GLY A 19 -11.78 -5.65 -13.22
C GLY A 19 -10.58 -4.96 -12.56
N LYS A 20 -10.52 -5.02 -11.22
CA LYS A 20 -9.41 -4.56 -10.34
C LYS A 20 -9.35 -3.07 -9.98
N LEU A 21 -10.44 -2.30 -10.12
CA LEU A 21 -10.50 -0.98 -9.50
C LEU A 21 -10.62 -1.12 -7.98
N ALA A 22 -9.67 -0.57 -7.24
CA ALA A 22 -9.70 -0.63 -5.78
C ALA A 22 -10.85 0.21 -5.22
N THR A 23 -11.61 -0.36 -4.29
CA THR A 23 -12.62 0.38 -3.55
C THR A 23 -11.97 1.42 -2.66
N HIS A 24 -12.44 2.66 -2.79
CA HIS A 24 -12.00 3.78 -1.97
C HIS A 24 -12.91 3.99 -0.76
N LEU A 25 -14.04 3.29 -0.69
CA LEU A 25 -15.10 3.53 0.28
C LEU A 25 -14.64 3.61 1.75
N PRO A 26 -13.87 2.63 2.29
CA PRO A 26 -13.47 2.70 3.70
C PRO A 26 -12.55 3.89 4.00
N MET A 27 -11.59 4.17 3.11
CA MET A 27 -10.68 5.32 3.23
C MET A 27 -11.46 6.64 3.10
N ALA A 28 -12.41 6.71 2.17
CA ALA A 28 -13.23 7.89 1.97
C ALA A 28 -14.17 8.14 3.15
N PHE A 29 -14.74 7.10 3.78
CA PHE A 29 -15.51 7.27 5.01
C PHE A 29 -14.69 7.85 6.14
N ILE A 30 -13.47 7.32 6.35
CA ILE A 30 -12.59 7.83 7.40
C ILE A 30 -12.20 9.28 7.08
N ALA A 31 -11.80 9.58 5.85
CA ALA A 31 -11.47 10.95 5.45
C ALA A 31 -12.66 11.92 5.62
N LEU A 32 -13.87 11.53 5.22
CA LEU A 32 -15.08 12.34 5.40
C LEU A 32 -15.38 12.59 6.88
N ASN A 33 -15.25 11.57 7.73
CA ASN A 33 -15.41 11.70 9.17
C ASN A 33 -14.40 12.69 9.77
N GLU A 34 -13.11 12.58 9.40
CA GLU A 34 -12.07 13.50 9.85
C GLU A 34 -12.30 14.94 9.35
N MET A 35 -12.97 15.12 8.20
CA MET A 35 -13.39 16.43 7.68
C MET A 35 -14.69 16.96 8.32
N GLY A 36 -15.28 16.24 9.28
CA GLY A 36 -16.49 16.65 9.98
C GLY A 36 -17.79 16.42 9.20
N ALA A 37 -17.80 15.45 8.26
CA ALA A 37 -19.01 15.09 7.55
C ALA A 37 -20.09 14.55 8.51
N ASN A 38 -21.32 15.03 8.36
CA ASN A 38 -22.46 14.53 9.14
C ASN A 38 -23.07 13.25 8.54
N ASP A 39 -23.96 12.61 9.29
CA ASP A 39 -24.59 11.34 8.90
C ASP A 39 -25.33 11.40 7.55
N CYS A 40 -25.93 12.56 7.23
CA CYS A 40 -26.60 12.75 5.94
C CYS A 40 -25.59 12.75 4.78
N GLN A 41 -24.45 13.43 4.94
CA GLN A 41 -23.37 13.43 3.94
C GLN A 41 -22.74 12.05 3.79
N MET A 42 -22.49 11.35 4.91
CA MET A 42 -21.95 9.98 4.92
C MET A 42 -22.89 9.00 4.21
N GLN A 43 -24.19 9.06 4.50
CA GLN A 43 -25.18 8.20 3.84
C GLN A 43 -25.32 8.54 2.36
N LYS A 44 -25.34 9.82 2.00
CA LYS A 44 -25.38 10.25 0.59
C LYS A 44 -24.17 9.75 -0.19
N PHE A 45 -22.98 9.81 0.41
CA PHE A 45 -21.77 9.27 -0.19
C PHE A 45 -21.84 7.75 -0.35
N PHE A 46 -22.34 7.04 0.67
CA PHE A 46 -22.52 5.59 0.58
C PHE A 46 -23.45 5.19 -0.57
N GLU A 47 -24.64 5.79 -0.67
CA GLU A 47 -25.59 5.47 -1.73
C GLU A 47 -25.06 5.82 -3.13
N TYR A 48 -24.23 6.87 -3.23
CA TYR A 48 -23.53 7.19 -4.48
C TYR A 48 -22.45 6.15 -4.84
N TYR A 49 -21.72 5.63 -3.86
CA TYR A 49 -20.59 4.73 -4.11
C TYR A 49 -21.02 3.26 -4.26
N LYS A 50 -22.03 2.83 -3.51
CA LYS A 50 -22.52 1.44 -3.40
C LYS A 50 -22.77 0.74 -4.74
N PRO A 51 -23.34 1.37 -5.79
CA PRO A 51 -23.55 0.71 -7.08
C PRO A 51 -22.26 0.29 -7.82
N LYS A 52 -21.10 0.77 -7.36
CA LYS A 52 -19.80 0.39 -7.92
C LYS A 52 -19.24 -0.88 -7.27
N LEU A 53 -19.69 -1.22 -6.06
CA LEU A 53 -19.08 -2.26 -5.24
C LEU A 53 -19.50 -3.65 -5.71
N GLU A 54 -18.59 -4.60 -5.57
CA GLU A 54 -18.83 -6.02 -5.80
C GLU A 54 -18.83 -6.76 -4.46
N ILE A 55 -19.67 -7.79 -4.34
CA ILE A 55 -19.75 -8.60 -3.12
C ILE A 55 -18.56 -9.56 -3.10
N LYS A 56 -17.96 -9.74 -1.91
CA LYS A 56 -16.87 -10.70 -1.73
C LYS A 56 -17.30 -12.10 -2.15
N PRO A 57 -16.41 -12.91 -2.74
CA PRO A 57 -16.70 -14.32 -2.97
C PRO A 57 -16.89 -15.06 -1.65
N ALA A 58 -17.47 -16.26 -1.72
CA ALA A 58 -17.50 -17.14 -0.55
C ALA A 58 -16.07 -17.54 -0.14
N ARG A 59 -15.92 -17.85 1.15
CA ARG A 59 -14.69 -18.47 1.68
C ARG A 59 -14.47 -19.81 0.97
N ASN A 60 -13.22 -20.07 0.60
CA ASN A 60 -12.86 -21.26 -0.18
C ASN A 60 -12.02 -22.25 0.62
N MET A 61 -11.29 -21.80 1.65
CA MET A 61 -10.40 -22.68 2.41
C MET A 61 -10.05 -22.20 3.82
N MET A 62 -9.30 -23.04 4.53
CA MET A 62 -8.73 -22.71 5.84
C MET A 62 -7.26 -22.33 5.72
N ILE A 63 -6.96 -21.11 6.14
CA ILE A 63 -5.60 -20.59 6.30
C ILE A 63 -5.24 -20.58 7.79
N SER A 64 -4.03 -21.02 8.11
CA SER A 64 -3.46 -21.11 9.46
C SER A 64 -2.09 -20.43 9.51
N GLN A 65 -1.53 -20.33 10.72
CA GLN A 65 -0.19 -19.78 10.91
C GLN A 65 0.90 -20.55 10.13
N ASP A 66 0.69 -21.84 9.86
CA ASP A 66 1.68 -22.69 9.20
C ASP A 66 1.67 -22.54 7.68
N ASN A 67 0.55 -22.10 7.09
CA ASN A 67 0.36 -22.16 5.63
C ASN A 67 0.06 -20.80 4.97
N TRP A 68 -0.25 -19.74 5.71
CA TRP A 68 -0.73 -18.46 5.14
C TRP A 68 0.22 -17.87 4.09
N GLN A 69 1.53 -18.04 4.26
CA GLN A 69 2.53 -17.51 3.33
C GLN A 69 2.41 -18.11 1.92
N ALA A 70 1.98 -19.37 1.81
CA ALA A 70 1.79 -20.04 0.51
C ALA A 70 0.66 -19.42 -0.33
N TYR A 71 -0.27 -18.72 0.34
CA TYR A 71 -1.44 -18.09 -0.25
C TYR A 71 -1.28 -16.58 -0.46
N CYS A 72 -0.15 -16.01 -0.05
CA CYS A 72 0.14 -14.60 -0.28
C CYS A 72 0.42 -14.30 -1.77
N PHE A 73 0.04 -13.10 -2.18
CA PHE A 73 0.32 -12.49 -3.49
C PHE A 73 -0.30 -13.24 -4.67
N LYS A 74 -1.45 -13.91 -4.45
CA LYS A 74 -2.15 -14.72 -5.47
C LYS A 74 -3.42 -14.08 -6.03
N GLU A 75 -3.93 -13.00 -5.43
CA GLU A 75 -5.18 -12.32 -5.78
C GLU A 75 -6.41 -13.25 -5.81
N LYS A 76 -6.46 -14.20 -4.87
CA LYS A 76 -7.46 -15.28 -4.85
C LYS A 76 -7.92 -15.68 -3.45
N HIS A 77 -7.21 -15.24 -2.42
CA HIS A 77 -7.37 -15.73 -1.06
C HIS A 77 -7.75 -14.62 -0.08
N PHE A 78 -8.18 -13.45 -0.57
CA PHE A 78 -8.55 -12.32 0.28
C PHE A 78 -9.52 -12.70 1.41
N VAL A 79 -10.63 -13.37 1.12
CA VAL A 79 -11.63 -13.75 2.14
C VAL A 79 -11.08 -14.77 3.13
N ASP A 80 -10.27 -15.72 2.67
CA ASP A 80 -9.64 -16.72 3.53
C ASP A 80 -8.59 -16.08 4.46
N LEU A 81 -7.81 -15.13 3.93
CA LEU A 81 -6.82 -14.33 4.68
C LEU A 81 -7.50 -13.37 5.66
N GLU A 82 -8.66 -12.81 5.31
CA GLU A 82 -9.46 -11.95 6.20
C GLU A 82 -9.89 -12.71 7.45
N VAL A 83 -10.41 -13.93 7.29
CA VAL A 83 -10.78 -14.80 8.42
C VAL A 83 -9.55 -15.17 9.26
N PHE A 84 -8.42 -15.45 8.61
CA PHE A 84 -7.16 -15.75 9.30
C PHE A 84 -6.70 -14.57 10.16
N PHE A 85 -6.58 -13.36 9.59
CA PHE A 85 -6.14 -12.18 10.33
C PHE A 85 -7.14 -11.74 11.40
N ALA A 86 -8.45 -11.94 11.20
CA ALA A 86 -9.44 -11.73 12.25
C ALA A 86 -9.13 -12.60 13.47
N SER A 87 -8.90 -13.90 13.25
CA SER A 87 -8.58 -14.85 14.32
C SER A 87 -7.26 -14.52 15.02
N GLU A 88 -6.24 -14.08 14.27
CA GLU A 88 -4.97 -13.67 14.86
C GLU A 88 -5.11 -12.42 15.75
N ILE A 89 -5.89 -11.42 15.30
CA ILE A 89 -6.09 -10.19 16.07
C ILE A 89 -6.94 -10.46 17.32
N GLU A 90 -7.95 -11.33 17.25
CA GLU A 90 -8.72 -11.75 18.41
C GLU A 90 -7.84 -12.42 19.49
N LYS A 91 -6.82 -13.19 19.08
CA LYS A 91 -5.93 -13.90 20.01
C LYS A 91 -4.85 -12.99 20.61
N GLU A 92 -4.19 -12.19 19.78
CA GLU A 92 -2.96 -11.49 20.17
C GLU A 92 -3.12 -9.98 20.30
N GLY A 93 -4.20 -9.41 19.76
CA GLY A 93 -4.41 -7.97 19.66
C GLY A 93 -3.75 -7.35 18.43
N VAL A 94 -4.26 -6.18 18.04
CA VAL A 94 -3.88 -5.47 16.79
C VAL A 94 -2.37 -5.25 16.70
N ASP A 95 -1.76 -4.64 17.71
CA ASP A 95 -0.34 -4.26 17.65
C ASP A 95 0.58 -5.47 17.49
N LYS A 96 0.31 -6.58 18.20
CA LYS A 96 1.14 -7.79 18.10
C LYS A 96 1.06 -8.39 16.71
N VAL A 97 -0.15 -8.48 16.15
CA VAL A 97 -0.35 -8.98 14.78
C VAL A 97 0.34 -8.09 13.76
N LEU A 98 0.18 -6.76 13.85
CA LEU A 98 0.85 -5.84 12.92
C LEU A 98 2.38 -6.02 12.96
N ASN A 99 2.97 -6.08 14.15
CA ASN A 99 4.42 -6.30 14.31
C ASN A 99 4.88 -7.68 13.81
N LYS A 100 4.05 -8.72 13.96
CA LYS A 100 4.36 -10.09 13.54
C LYS A 100 4.32 -10.28 12.02
N TYR A 101 3.32 -9.69 11.35
CA TYR A 101 3.02 -10.00 9.95
C TYR A 101 3.53 -8.95 8.96
N LEU A 102 3.56 -7.66 9.32
CA LEU A 102 4.00 -6.61 8.38
C LEU A 102 5.45 -6.74 7.91
N PRO A 103 6.44 -7.14 8.74
CA PRO A 103 7.79 -7.39 8.23
C PRO A 103 7.81 -8.40 7.07
N ARG A 104 6.99 -9.44 7.14
CA ARG A 104 6.88 -10.50 6.11
C ARG A 104 6.06 -10.06 4.88
N LEU A 105 5.21 -9.05 5.02
CA LEU A 105 4.41 -8.47 3.94
C LEU A 105 5.03 -7.21 3.31
N SER A 106 6.14 -6.71 3.86
CA SER A 106 6.78 -5.45 3.46
C SER A 106 7.22 -5.39 1.99
N GLN A 107 7.43 -6.53 1.34
CA GLN A 107 7.72 -6.58 -0.09
C GLN A 107 6.52 -6.19 -0.99
N ASN A 108 5.30 -6.18 -0.45
CA ASN A 108 4.08 -5.97 -1.22
C ASN A 108 3.42 -4.59 -1.00
N LEU A 109 4.13 -3.66 -0.37
CA LEU A 109 3.61 -2.33 -0.02
C LEU A 109 3.18 -1.50 -1.25
N THR A 110 3.73 -1.80 -2.42
CA THR A 110 3.46 -1.11 -3.70
C THR A 110 2.30 -1.72 -4.48
N SER A 111 1.75 -2.84 -4.01
CA SER A 111 0.67 -3.56 -4.70
C SER A 111 -0.56 -2.70 -4.92
N ALA A 112 -1.24 -2.95 -6.04
CA ALA A 112 -2.41 -2.20 -6.46
C ALA A 112 -2.24 -0.67 -6.32
N ALA A 113 -1.09 -0.13 -6.73
CA ALA A 113 -0.76 1.30 -6.57
C ALA A 113 -0.92 1.79 -5.11
N PHE A 114 -0.36 1.04 -4.16
CA PHE A 114 -0.35 1.34 -2.72
C PHE A 114 -1.70 1.26 -2.00
N HIS A 115 -2.80 0.87 -2.67
CA HIS A 115 -4.12 0.88 -2.03
C HIS A 115 -4.23 0.03 -0.75
N PRO A 116 -3.65 -1.18 -0.65
CA PRO A 116 -3.67 -1.94 0.61
C PRO A 116 -2.93 -1.22 1.74
N LEU A 117 -1.77 -0.62 1.43
CA LEU A 117 -0.98 0.17 2.38
C LEU A 117 -1.77 1.40 2.85
N ILE A 118 -2.38 2.14 1.92
CA ILE A 118 -3.20 3.32 2.22
C ILE A 118 -4.39 2.91 3.09
N ARG A 119 -5.13 1.85 2.70
CA ARG A 119 -6.26 1.34 3.50
C ARG A 119 -5.83 0.97 4.91
N LEU A 120 -4.67 0.31 5.07
CA LEU A 120 -4.16 -0.08 6.38
C LEU A 120 -3.81 1.14 7.24
N ALA A 121 -3.17 2.16 6.68
CA ALA A 121 -2.85 3.39 7.41
C ALA A 121 -4.12 4.09 7.92
N PHE A 122 -5.13 4.24 7.06
CA PHE A 122 -6.42 4.80 7.46
C PHE A 122 -7.09 3.95 8.56
N ALA A 123 -7.06 2.61 8.44
CA ALA A 123 -7.65 1.71 9.41
C ALA A 123 -6.97 1.79 10.80
N ILE A 124 -5.63 1.93 10.83
CA ILE A 124 -4.85 2.15 12.05
C ILE A 124 -5.25 3.49 12.69
N GLN A 125 -5.30 4.57 11.90
CA GLN A 125 -5.65 5.90 12.40
C GLN A 125 -7.09 5.96 12.94
N ALA A 126 -8.02 5.22 12.33
CA ALA A 126 -9.41 5.14 12.78
C ALA A 126 -9.63 4.12 13.92
N GLU A 127 -8.57 3.44 14.38
CA GLU A 127 -8.63 2.38 15.39
C GLU A 127 -9.74 1.34 15.10
N SER A 128 -9.86 0.98 13.82
CA SER A 128 -10.90 0.07 13.33
C SER A 128 -10.33 -1.32 13.12
N GLN A 129 -10.53 -2.21 14.09
CA GLN A 129 -10.05 -3.59 14.01
C GLN A 129 -10.55 -4.32 12.76
N SER A 130 -11.82 -4.17 12.39
CA SER A 130 -12.38 -4.81 11.19
C SER A 130 -11.72 -4.33 9.90
N GLU A 131 -11.41 -3.03 9.80
CA GLU A 131 -10.70 -2.49 8.64
C GLU A 131 -9.22 -2.84 8.64
N ILE A 132 -8.58 -2.97 9.80
CA ILE A 132 -7.20 -3.45 9.89
C ILE A 132 -7.11 -4.89 9.38
N VAL A 133 -8.05 -5.75 9.78
CA VAL A 133 -8.16 -7.12 9.25
C VAL A 133 -8.30 -7.12 7.73
N ALA A 134 -9.26 -6.36 7.20
CA ALA A 134 -9.51 -6.29 5.76
C ALA A 134 -8.29 -5.75 4.99
N ALA A 135 -7.62 -4.73 5.52
CA ALA A 135 -6.45 -4.13 4.89
C ALA A 135 -5.21 -5.05 4.94
N LEU A 136 -4.99 -5.78 6.04
CA LEU A 136 -3.94 -6.80 6.14
C LEU A 136 -4.17 -7.95 5.16
N ALA A 137 -5.40 -8.46 5.09
CA ALA A 137 -5.77 -9.49 4.15
C ALA A 137 -5.59 -9.02 2.70
N TYR A 138 -5.97 -7.77 2.41
CA TYR A 138 -5.76 -7.17 1.11
C TYR A 138 -4.26 -7.05 0.76
N LEU A 139 -3.43 -6.58 1.70
CA LEU A 139 -1.98 -6.47 1.52
C LEU A 139 -1.33 -7.85 1.35
N ALA A 140 -1.83 -8.88 2.02
CA ALA A 140 -1.34 -10.24 1.89
C ALA A 140 -1.74 -10.90 0.56
N ASP A 141 -2.96 -10.64 0.07
CA ASP A 141 -3.48 -11.28 -1.15
C ASP A 141 -3.04 -10.58 -2.44
N ALA A 142 -2.95 -9.25 -2.45
CA ALA A 142 -2.68 -8.46 -3.65
C ALA A 142 -1.37 -8.89 -4.34
N CYS A 143 -1.35 -8.93 -5.67
CA CYS A 143 -0.17 -9.38 -6.40
C CYS A 143 0.99 -8.39 -6.26
N LEU A 144 2.22 -8.92 -6.20
CA LEU A 144 3.43 -8.14 -6.27
C LEU A 144 3.45 -7.29 -7.55
N VAL A 145 3.86 -6.03 -7.39
CA VAL A 145 3.95 -5.06 -8.48
C VAL A 145 5.40 -4.70 -8.77
N ILE A 146 6.20 -4.52 -7.73
CA ILE A 146 7.65 -4.27 -7.81
C ILE A 146 8.33 -5.45 -7.14
N THR A 147 9.20 -6.14 -7.87
CA THR A 147 9.98 -7.25 -7.29
C THR A 147 11.36 -6.73 -6.94
N PRO A 148 11.74 -6.66 -5.65
CA PRO A 148 13.08 -6.20 -5.28
C PRO A 148 14.12 -7.13 -5.93
N GLN A 149 14.85 -6.65 -6.93
CA GLN A 149 16.03 -7.34 -7.39
C GLN A 149 17.10 -7.13 -6.32
N LEU A 150 17.54 -8.22 -5.67
CA LEU A 150 18.70 -8.17 -4.80
C LEU A 150 19.90 -7.84 -5.67
N VAL A 151 20.37 -6.59 -5.62
CA VAL A 151 21.63 -6.19 -6.22
C VAL A 151 22.73 -6.82 -5.37
N THR A 152 23.22 -7.99 -5.80
CA THR A 152 24.28 -8.71 -5.07
C THR A 152 25.68 -8.14 -5.31
N ASN A 153 25.82 -7.09 -6.12
CA ASN A 153 27.11 -6.50 -6.43
C ASN A 153 27.06 -4.98 -6.26
N THR A 154 27.64 -4.46 -5.18
CA THR A 154 28.59 -3.35 -5.31
C THR A 154 29.48 -3.27 -4.07
N THR A 155 30.77 -3.37 -4.32
CA THR A 155 31.85 -2.94 -3.45
C THR A 155 31.66 -1.47 -3.07
N SER A 156 32.04 -1.14 -1.84
CA SER A 156 32.01 0.17 -1.21
C SER A 156 32.38 1.32 -2.15
N SER A 157 31.38 2.07 -2.63
CA SER A 157 31.58 3.44 -3.12
C SER A 157 31.01 4.41 -2.09
N GLU A 158 31.60 5.61 -2.03
CA GLU A 158 31.23 6.66 -1.09
C GLU A 158 29.73 6.98 -1.17
N LYS A 159 29.07 6.99 -0.01
CA LYS A 159 27.65 7.34 0.13
C LYS A 159 27.44 8.78 -0.33
N LYS A 160 26.77 8.98 -1.46
CA LYS A 160 26.39 10.32 -1.93
C LYS A 160 25.03 10.72 -1.35
N ALA A 161 24.83 12.04 -1.25
CA ALA A 161 23.51 12.58 -0.93
C ALA A 161 22.59 12.37 -2.13
N PHE A 162 21.37 11.92 -1.85
CA PHE A 162 20.33 11.66 -2.83
C PHE A 162 19.89 12.93 -3.57
N ASP A 163 19.85 12.87 -4.91
CA ASP A 163 19.31 13.93 -5.77
C ASP A 163 18.14 13.39 -6.60
N ALA A 164 16.93 13.61 -6.07
CA ALA A 164 15.66 13.25 -6.73
C ALA A 164 15.54 13.80 -8.16
N PHE A 165 16.03 15.01 -8.40
CA PHE A 165 15.89 15.68 -9.69
C PHE A 165 16.84 15.07 -10.71
N ALA A 166 18.08 14.76 -10.33
CA ALA A 166 19.03 14.07 -11.19
C ALA A 166 18.48 12.70 -11.66
N ILE A 167 17.76 12.01 -10.79
CA ILE A 167 17.12 10.71 -11.09
C ILE A 167 15.98 10.87 -12.07
N LEU A 168 15.08 11.80 -11.80
CA LEU A 168 13.96 12.07 -12.69
C LEU A 168 14.47 12.52 -14.07
N GLU A 169 15.55 13.30 -14.13
CA GLU A 169 16.21 13.66 -15.37
C GLU A 169 16.86 12.45 -16.07
N ALA A 170 17.56 11.58 -15.35
CA ALA A 170 18.14 10.37 -15.93
C ALA A 170 17.05 9.44 -16.51
N LEU A 171 15.93 9.28 -15.79
CA LEU A 171 14.76 8.54 -16.27
C LEU A 171 14.09 9.24 -17.45
N ARG A 172 13.99 10.57 -17.45
CA ARG A 172 13.42 11.36 -18.54
C ARG A 172 14.27 11.26 -19.81
N GLN A 173 15.58 11.18 -19.70
CA GLN A 173 16.49 10.99 -20.83
C GLN A 173 16.38 9.58 -21.42
N ASN A 174 15.74 8.64 -20.70
CA ASN A 174 15.46 7.31 -21.19
C ASN A 174 14.17 7.25 -22.03
N GLY A 175 14.33 7.09 -23.35
CA GLY A 175 13.22 7.05 -24.30
C GLY A 175 12.17 5.94 -24.08
N GLN A 176 12.49 4.86 -23.34
CA GLN A 176 11.52 3.79 -23.01
C GLN A 176 10.63 4.18 -21.82
N VAL A 177 11.20 4.82 -20.80
CA VAL A 177 10.44 5.32 -19.63
C VAL A 177 9.41 6.36 -20.07
N ILE A 178 9.75 7.20 -21.07
CA ILE A 178 8.81 8.18 -21.63
C ILE A 178 7.57 7.50 -22.24
N LYS A 179 7.66 6.26 -22.74
CA LYS A 179 6.53 5.58 -23.40
C LYS A 179 5.49 5.00 -22.43
N VAL A 180 5.73 5.03 -21.12
CA VAL A 180 4.81 4.46 -20.12
C VAL A 180 3.40 5.05 -20.22
N HIS A 181 3.26 6.33 -20.57
CA HIS A 181 1.94 6.95 -20.76
C HIS A 181 1.10 6.30 -21.87
N LYS A 182 1.72 5.57 -22.79
CA LYS A 182 1.07 4.83 -23.88
C LYS A 182 0.57 3.45 -23.44
N ILE A 183 0.97 2.99 -22.25
CA ILE A 183 0.48 1.73 -21.69
C ILE A 183 -0.93 1.96 -21.15
N ASN A 184 -1.91 1.29 -21.75
CA ASN A 184 -3.27 1.23 -21.26
C ASN A 184 -3.34 0.35 -20.00
N GLY A 185 -4.27 0.64 -19.09
CA GLY A 185 -4.46 -0.13 -17.87
C GLY A 185 -4.38 0.72 -16.61
N LEU A 186 -4.33 0.04 -15.46
CA LEU A 186 -4.25 0.64 -14.15
C LEU A 186 -2.84 1.16 -13.86
N ILE A 187 -2.73 2.00 -12.82
CA ILE A 187 -1.42 2.48 -12.35
C ILE A 187 -0.50 1.30 -11.99
N ALA A 188 -1.03 0.25 -11.35
CA ALA A 188 -0.27 -0.95 -11.01
C ALA A 188 0.28 -1.68 -12.24
N ASP A 189 -0.45 -1.71 -13.36
CA ASP A 189 0.02 -2.32 -14.61
C ASP A 189 1.22 -1.56 -15.19
N ARG A 190 1.16 -0.22 -15.13
CA ARG A 190 2.25 0.66 -15.55
C ARG A 190 3.47 0.54 -14.65
N MET A 191 3.28 0.43 -13.33
CA MET A 191 4.36 0.19 -12.37
C MET A 191 5.06 -1.14 -12.65
N ARG A 192 4.28 -2.21 -12.89
CA ARG A 192 4.82 -3.53 -13.25
C ARG A 192 5.56 -3.51 -14.59
N TYR A 193 5.06 -2.77 -15.57
CA TYR A 193 5.75 -2.58 -16.83
C TYR A 193 7.11 -1.90 -16.64
N ILE A 194 7.17 -0.82 -15.84
CA ILE A 194 8.40 -0.12 -15.51
C ILE A 194 9.40 -1.04 -14.78
N ASP A 195 8.93 -1.84 -13.81
CA ASP A 195 9.75 -2.80 -13.05
C ASP A 195 10.47 -3.80 -13.97
N GLY A 196 9.84 -4.17 -15.09
CA GLY A 196 10.43 -5.05 -16.10
C GLY A 196 11.49 -4.41 -17.01
N LEU A 197 11.68 -3.08 -16.96
CA LEU A 197 12.66 -2.40 -17.82
C LEU A 197 14.05 -2.48 -17.19
N SER A 198 15.00 -3.06 -17.93
CA SER A 198 16.40 -3.19 -17.49
C SER A 198 17.04 -1.84 -17.13
N GLU A 199 16.63 -0.79 -17.82
CA GLU A 199 17.14 0.57 -17.65
C GLU A 199 16.56 1.25 -16.42
N PHE A 200 15.29 0.97 -16.08
CA PHE A 200 14.73 1.38 -14.80
C PHE A 200 15.47 0.70 -13.66
N ASN A 201 15.72 -0.62 -13.79
CA ASN A 201 16.49 -1.37 -12.80
C ASN A 201 17.93 -0.84 -12.67
N SER A 202 18.59 -0.43 -13.75
CA SER A 202 19.92 0.19 -13.70
C SER A 202 19.94 1.50 -12.90
N VAL A 203 18.96 2.38 -13.14
CA VAL A 203 18.80 3.61 -12.35
C VAL A 203 18.46 3.28 -10.91
N PHE A 204 17.50 2.37 -10.66
CA PHE A 204 17.11 1.95 -9.33
C PHE A 204 18.26 1.35 -8.52
N ASN A 205 19.12 0.54 -9.15
CA ASN A 205 20.28 -0.07 -8.49
C ASN A 205 21.33 0.97 -8.09
N THR A 206 21.46 2.04 -8.87
CA THR A 206 22.30 3.18 -8.48
C THR A 206 21.76 3.84 -7.21
N LEU A 207 20.43 3.80 -7.02
CA LEU A 207 19.73 4.45 -5.91
C LEU A 207 19.55 3.61 -4.66
N ALA A 208 19.53 2.29 -4.80
CA ALA A 208 19.52 1.39 -3.65
C ALA A 208 20.76 1.56 -2.75
N ASN A 209 21.81 2.18 -3.30
CA ASN A 209 23.06 2.49 -2.60
C ASN A 209 23.01 3.83 -1.82
N ASP A 210 21.99 4.66 -2.02
CA ASP A 210 21.81 5.94 -1.32
C ASP A 210 20.96 5.79 -0.03
N HIS A 211 21.13 6.72 0.92
CA HIS A 211 20.29 6.78 2.12
C HIS A 211 18.98 7.52 1.84
N TRP A 212 17.89 6.77 1.70
CA TRP A 212 16.55 7.31 1.60
C TRP A 212 15.98 7.62 2.97
N THR A 213 15.57 8.88 3.19
CA THR A 213 14.74 9.24 4.34
C THR A 213 13.28 9.35 3.92
N LEU A 214 12.37 9.02 4.83
CA LEU A 214 10.94 9.20 4.58
C LEU A 214 10.59 10.67 4.26
N THR A 215 11.32 11.62 4.86
CA THR A 215 11.20 13.06 4.57
C THR A 215 11.55 13.37 3.12
N ALA A 216 12.67 12.84 2.60
CA ALA A 216 13.06 13.07 1.21
C ALA A 216 12.02 12.51 0.22
N ILE A 217 11.44 11.35 0.51
CA ILE A 217 10.36 10.76 -0.30
C ILE A 217 9.09 11.62 -0.22
N ALA A 218 8.77 12.13 0.97
CA ALA A 218 7.61 13.01 1.17
C ALA A 218 7.76 14.33 0.40
N ASP A 219 8.92 14.99 0.49
CA ASP A 219 9.19 16.23 -0.22
C ASP A 219 9.13 16.04 -1.74
N LEU A 220 9.72 14.97 -2.25
CA LEU A 220 9.69 14.65 -3.68
C LEU A 220 8.27 14.40 -4.17
N SER A 221 7.52 13.53 -3.49
CA SER A 221 6.15 13.18 -3.89
C SER A 221 5.20 14.39 -3.81
N LEU A 222 5.34 15.23 -2.79
CA LEU A 222 4.58 16.47 -2.64
C LEU A 222 4.89 17.46 -3.78
N ASN A 223 6.18 17.73 -4.03
CA ASN A 223 6.59 18.64 -5.10
C ASN A 223 6.15 18.15 -6.48
N LEU A 224 6.25 16.85 -6.74
CA LEU A 224 5.78 16.26 -8.00
C LEU A 224 4.27 16.45 -8.16
N TYR A 225 3.48 16.19 -7.12
CA TYR A 225 2.03 16.37 -7.17
C TYR A 225 1.63 17.84 -7.36
N LEU A 226 2.19 18.76 -6.57
CA LEU A 226 1.86 20.19 -6.64
C LEU A 226 2.18 20.81 -8.01
N ARG A 227 3.24 20.33 -8.69
CA ARG A 227 3.65 20.87 -10.00
C ARG A 227 2.89 20.27 -11.18
N THR A 228 2.37 19.06 -11.03
CA THR A 228 1.77 18.31 -12.16
C THR A 228 0.27 18.16 -12.04
N ASN A 229 -0.30 18.28 -10.84
CA ASN A 229 -1.66 17.87 -10.50
C ASN A 229 -2.01 16.47 -11.03
N ASN A 230 -1.00 15.59 -11.11
CA ASN A 230 -1.14 14.29 -11.74
C ASN A 230 -1.71 13.25 -10.76
N PHE A 231 -2.74 12.54 -11.18
CA PHE A 231 -3.41 11.52 -10.36
C PHE A 231 -2.48 10.37 -9.94
N THR A 232 -1.52 9.97 -10.78
CA THR A 232 -0.51 8.97 -10.40
C THR A 232 0.47 9.53 -9.36
N ALA A 233 0.91 10.78 -9.51
CA ALA A 233 1.77 11.44 -8.51
C ALA A 233 1.07 11.55 -7.14
N LEU A 234 -0.25 11.73 -7.11
CA LEU A 234 -1.03 11.70 -5.86
C LEU A 234 -0.87 10.36 -5.11
N HIS A 235 -0.74 9.22 -5.80
CA HIS A 235 -0.54 7.92 -5.15
C HIS A 235 0.83 7.80 -4.48
N ALA A 236 1.86 8.45 -5.04
CA ALA A 236 3.16 8.52 -4.37
C ALA A 236 3.05 9.33 -3.08
N LEU A 237 2.31 10.44 -3.10
CA LEU A 237 2.10 11.29 -1.91
C LEU A 237 1.30 10.57 -0.82
N THR A 238 0.15 10.00 -1.17
CA THR A 238 -0.71 9.27 -0.21
C THR A 238 -0.06 7.97 0.26
N GLY A 239 0.62 7.24 -0.63
CA GLY A 239 1.41 6.06 -0.28
C GLY A 239 2.55 6.38 0.69
N THR A 240 3.22 7.54 0.53
CA THR A 240 4.27 7.99 1.45
C THR A 240 3.71 8.35 2.83
N GLN A 241 2.56 9.03 2.88
CA GLN A 241 1.87 9.29 4.15
C GLN A 241 1.47 7.98 4.84
N ALA A 242 0.95 7.01 4.09
CA ALA A 242 0.55 5.71 4.62
C ALA A 242 1.76 4.92 5.13
N LEU A 243 2.86 4.95 4.40
CA LEU A 243 4.12 4.35 4.82
C LEU A 243 4.59 4.91 6.18
N ARG A 244 4.47 6.22 6.42
CA ARG A 244 4.79 6.84 7.71
C ARG A 244 4.03 6.20 8.89
N VAL A 245 2.76 5.87 8.68
CA VAL A 245 1.89 5.27 9.71
C VAL A 245 2.27 3.81 9.96
N VAL A 246 2.63 3.07 8.89
CA VAL A 246 2.85 1.62 8.95
C VAL A 246 4.29 1.25 9.31
N LEU A 247 5.28 2.10 8.98
CA LEU A 247 6.71 1.86 9.23
C LEU A 247 7.06 1.44 10.67
N PRO A 248 6.48 2.02 11.74
CA PRO A 248 6.76 1.61 13.11
C PRO A 248 6.51 0.12 13.36
N TYR A 249 5.57 -0.50 12.65
CA TYR A 249 5.25 -1.93 12.78
C TYR A 249 6.15 -2.84 11.92
N ILE A 250 6.88 -2.29 10.95
CA ILE A 250 7.82 -3.04 10.11
C ILE A 250 9.20 -3.12 10.78
N TYR A 251 9.63 -2.04 11.45
CA TYR A 251 10.99 -1.89 11.96
C TYR A 251 11.09 -1.79 13.49
N LYS A 252 10.04 -2.15 14.25
CA LYS A 252 10.03 -2.04 15.72
C LYS A 252 11.21 -2.75 16.39
N GLU A 253 11.69 -3.87 15.83
CA GLU A 253 12.89 -4.57 16.33
C GLU A 253 14.21 -3.80 16.14
N LYS A 254 14.29 -2.85 15.18
CA LYS A 254 15.50 -2.04 14.96
C LYS A 254 15.59 -0.80 15.85
N GLN A 255 14.49 -0.34 16.45
CA GLN A 255 14.50 0.84 17.32
C GLN A 255 15.06 0.56 18.73
N GLN A 256 15.04 -0.70 19.19
CA GLN A 256 15.69 -1.06 20.47
C GLN A 256 17.23 -1.13 20.36
N ILE A 257 17.80 -1.25 19.16
CA ILE A 257 19.26 -1.37 18.96
C ILE A 257 19.94 0.01 18.78
N VAL A 258 19.19 1.07 18.48
CA VAL A 258 19.76 2.41 18.14
C VAL A 258 19.54 3.46 19.24
N LEU A 259 18.91 3.12 20.37
CA LEU A 259 18.80 4.03 21.53
C LEU A 259 19.90 3.85 22.58
N HIS A 260 20.90 3.00 22.30
CA HIS A 260 22.13 2.89 23.08
C HIS A 260 23.35 2.98 22.16
N GLN A 261 23.63 4.18 21.65
CA GLN A 261 24.97 4.69 21.35
C GLN A 261 24.92 6.18 21.03
#